data_AF-A0A355WJ47-F1
#
_entry.id   AF-A0A355WJ47-F1
#
_cell.length_a   1.000
_cell.length_b   1.000
_cell.length_c   1.000
_cell.angle_alpha   90.00
_cell.angle_beta   90.00
_cell.angle_gamma   90.00
#
_symmetry.space_group_name_H-M   'P 1'
#
loop_
_entity.id
_entity.type
_entity.pdbx_description
1 polymer ?
#
loop_
_entity_poly.entity_id
_entity_poly.type
_entity_poly.pdbx_seq_one_letter_code
_entity_poly.pdbx_strand_id
1 'polypeptide(L)' 'KPVLRLPAAGLRAALAVAKPLGLSRYGPEQVRFLQYRPVLDNQALKRDFGYQPDLTSAEVFDLWQKAAGL' A
#
# COMPACT_ATOMS: atom_id res chain seq x y z
N LYS A 1 -1.32 11.18 -13.14
CA LYS A 1 0.09 10.75 -13.14
C LYS A 1 0.19 9.46 -13.96
N PRO A 2 1.10 9.34 -14.94
CA PRO A 2 1.16 8.16 -15.80
C PRO A 2 1.54 6.91 -15.00
N VAL A 3 0.89 5.79 -15.31
CA VAL A 3 1.17 4.49 -14.67
C VAL A 3 2.32 3.81 -15.42
N LEU A 4 3.40 3.51 -14.70
CA LEU A 4 4.51 2.72 -15.24
C LEU A 4 4.22 1.23 -15.07
N ARG A 5 4.29 0.48 -16.18
CA ARG A 5 4.13 -0.98 -16.17
C ARG A 5 5.51 -1.62 -16.23
N LEU A 6 5.92 -2.22 -15.12
CA LEU A 6 7.24 -2.86 -14.98
C LEU A 6 7.08 -4.37 -14.75
N PRO A 7 7.95 -5.22 -15.34
CA PRO A 7 7.98 -6.64 -15.02
C PRO A 7 8.29 -6.89 -13.54
N ALA A 8 7.49 -7.72 -12.87
CA ALA A 8 7.67 -8.01 -11.45
C ALA A 8 9.03 -8.65 -11.13
N ALA A 9 9.57 -9.48 -12.03
CA ALA A 9 10.91 -10.05 -11.88
C ALA A 9 12.01 -8.97 -11.89
N GLY A 10 11.94 -8.03 -12.83
CA GLY A 10 12.91 -6.92 -12.92
C GLY A 10 12.87 -6.01 -11.69
N LEU A 11 11.66 -5.67 -11.21
CA LEU A 11 11.50 -4.85 -10.01
C LEU A 11 12.03 -5.57 -8.75
N ARG A 12 11.80 -6.88 -8.61
CA ARG A 12 12.39 -7.68 -7.51
C ARG A 12 13.91 -7.65 -7.53
N ALA A 13 14.52 -7.87 -8.70
CA ALA A 13 15.98 -7.85 -8.84
C ALA A 13 16.55 -6.47 -8.49
N ALA A 14 15.96 -5.39 -9.01
CA ALA A 14 16.39 -4.03 -8.70
C ALA A 14 16.33 -3.72 -7.20
N LEU A 15 15.23 -4.08 -6.53
CA LEU A 15 15.08 -3.86 -5.08
C LEU A 15 16.01 -4.74 -4.24
N ALA A 16 16.32 -5.97 -4.68
CA ALA A 16 17.27 -6.85 -4.01
C ALA A 16 18.70 -6.30 -3.99
N VAL A 17 19.09 -5.56 -5.03
CA VAL A 17 20.38 -4.85 -5.08
C VAL A 17 20.32 -3.52 -4.33
N ALA A 18 19.26 -2.74 -4.51
CA ALA A 18 19.16 -1.38 -3.97
C ALA A 18 19.03 -1.35 -2.43
N LYS A 19 18.32 -2.31 -1.82
CA LYS A 19 18.08 -2.35 -0.37
C LYS A 19 19.35 -2.49 0.47
N PRO A 20 20.25 -3.49 0.24
CA PRO A 20 21.48 -3.61 1.01
C PRO A 20 22.45 -2.44 0.78
N LEU A 21 22.38 -1.76 -0.35
CA LEU A 21 23.16 -0.55 -0.65
C LEU A 21 22.58 0.73 -0.01
N GLY A 22 21.44 0.65 0.69
CA GLY A 22 20.78 1.82 1.27
C GLY A 22 20.09 2.75 0.27
N LEU A 23 20.04 2.37 -1.01
CA LEU A 23 19.43 3.16 -2.10
C LEU A 23 17.89 3.08 -2.10
N SER A 24 17.31 2.13 -1.37
CA SER A 24 15.88 1.95 -1.23
C SER A 24 15.51 1.54 0.20
N ARG A 25 14.42 2.10 0.71
CA ARG A 25 13.78 1.61 1.95
C ARG A 25 13.10 0.26 1.78
N TYR A 26 12.76 -0.12 0.55
CA TYR A 26 12.03 -1.36 0.22
C TYR A 26 12.95 -2.42 -0.36
N GLY A 27 12.74 -3.68 0.03
CA GLY A 27 13.36 -4.85 -0.60
C GLY A 27 12.41 -5.59 -1.56
N PRO A 28 12.85 -6.73 -2.11
CA PRO A 28 12.08 -7.52 -3.09
C PRO A 28 10.72 -8.00 -2.55
N GLU A 29 10.56 -8.12 -1.24
CA GLU A 29 9.31 -8.45 -0.54
C GLU A 29 8.19 -7.43 -0.83
N GLN A 30 8.54 -6.16 -1.07
CA GLN A 30 7.56 -5.11 -1.39
C GLN A 30 6.81 -5.41 -2.69
N VAL A 31 7.44 -6.08 -3.65
CA VAL A 31 6.79 -6.43 -4.91
C VAL A 31 5.63 -7.39 -4.67
N ARG A 32 5.78 -8.36 -3.76
CA ARG A 32 4.69 -9.28 -3.39
C ARG A 32 3.53 -8.52 -2.75
N PHE A 33 3.84 -7.57 -1.86
CA PHE A 33 2.80 -6.74 -1.24
C PHE A 33 2.00 -5.96 -2.31
N LEU A 34 2.67 -5.41 -3.32
CA LEU A 34 2.00 -4.68 -4.41
C LEU A 34 1.20 -5.58 -5.35
N GLN A 35 1.66 -6.81 -5.62
CA GLN A 35 0.97 -7.75 -6.51
C GLN A 35 -0.32 -8.28 -5.90
N TYR A 36 -0.23 -8.75 -4.67
CA TYR A 36 -1.35 -9.46 -4.03
C TYR A 36 -2.17 -8.55 -3.13
N ARG A 37 -1.63 -7.39 -2.75
CA ARG A 37 -2.25 -6.40 -1.86
C ARG A 37 -2.93 -7.08 -0.67
N PRO A 38 -2.19 -7.91 0.09
CA PRO A 38 -2.78 -8.59 1.24
C PRO A 38 -3.22 -7.52 2.24
N VAL A 39 -4.52 -7.40 2.44
CA VAL A 39 -5.14 -6.53 3.43
C VAL A 39 -5.86 -7.39 4.46
N LEU A 40 -5.95 -6.89 5.68
CA LEU A 40 -6.72 -7.55 6.72
C LEU A 40 -8.21 -7.55 6.33
N ASP A 41 -8.87 -8.70 6.45
CA ASP A 41 -10.31 -8.77 6.25
C ASP A 41 -11.03 -8.05 7.39
N ASN A 42 -11.96 -7.16 7.05
CA ASN A 42 -12.77 -6.39 8.00
C ASN A 42 -14.17 -6.97 8.22
N GLN A 43 -14.48 -8.16 7.68
CA GLN A 43 -15.79 -8.79 7.85
C GLN A 43 -16.17 -8.96 9.31
N ALA A 44 -15.28 -9.52 10.14
CA ALA A 44 -15.55 -9.72 11.57
C ALA A 44 -15.78 -8.38 12.28
N LEU A 45 -14.96 -7.37 11.98
CA LEU A 45 -15.08 -6.02 12.54
C LEU A 45 -16.49 -5.43 12.29
N LYS A 46 -17.01 -5.60 11.08
CA LYS A 46 -18.34 -5.09 10.72
C LYS A 46 -19.49 -5.93 11.29
N ARG A 47 -19.38 -7.26 11.19
CA ARG A 47 -20.48 -8.19 11.55
C ARG A 47 -20.56 -8.43 13.05
N ASP A 48 -19.42 -8.72 13.68
CA ASP A 48 -19.36 -9.24 15.05
C ASP A 48 -19.12 -8.12 16.06
N PHE A 49 -18.38 -7.08 15.67
CA PHE A 49 -18.09 -5.92 16.52
C PHE A 49 -18.98 -4.70 16.22
N GLY A 50 -19.89 -4.79 15.23
CA GLY A 50 -20.83 -3.73 14.88
C GLY A 50 -20.18 -2.46 14.34
N TYR A 51 -18.94 -2.53 13.84
CA TYR A 51 -18.23 -1.36 13.33
C TYR A 51 -18.81 -0.90 11.99
N GLN A 52 -19.19 0.37 11.92
CA GLN A 52 -19.55 1.06 10.70
C GLN A 52 -18.61 2.25 10.48
N PRO A 53 -17.86 2.30 9.36
CA PRO A 53 -17.05 3.47 9.06
C PRO A 53 -17.92 4.71 8.86
N ASP A 54 -17.59 5.80 9.55
CA ASP A 54 -18.27 7.10 9.39
C ASP A 54 -17.95 7.78 8.04
N LEU A 55 -16.78 7.43 7.47
CA LEU A 55 -16.26 8.00 6.25
C LEU A 55 -15.86 6.90 5.27
N THR A 56 -16.05 7.17 3.99
CA THR A 56 -15.51 6.36 2.90
C THR A 56 -13.99 6.51 2.81
N SER A 57 -13.32 5.58 2.13
CA SER A 57 -11.87 5.68 1.91
C SER A 57 -11.46 6.95 1.16
N ALA A 58 -12.33 7.49 0.31
CA ALA A 58 -12.09 8.75 -0.39
C ALA A 58 -12.16 9.94 0.57
N GLU A 59 -13.20 10.03 1.40
CA GLU A 59 -13.35 11.12 2.37
C GLU A 59 -12.26 11.12 3.44
N VAL A 60 -11.83 9.93 3.89
CA VAL A 60 -10.67 9.80 4.79
C VAL A 60 -9.39 10.30 4.12
N PHE A 61 -9.21 10.02 2.82
CA PHE A 61 -8.06 10.51 2.07
C PHE A 61 -8.09 12.04 1.94
N ASP A 62 -9.24 12.63 1.60
CA ASP A 62 -9.43 14.08 1.55
C ASP A 62 -9.16 14.74 2.92
N LEU A 63 -9.64 14.12 4.00
CA LEU A 63 -9.39 14.58 5.37
C LEU A 63 -7.88 14.54 5.70
N TRP A 64 -7.20 13.47 5.33
CA TRP A 64 -5.75 13.34 5.51
C TRP A 64 -4.99 14.40 4.72
N GLN A 65 -5.38 14.68 3.46
CA GLN A 65 -4.74 15.72 2.65
C GLN A 65 -4.84 17.10 3.32
N LYS A 66 -6.03 17.46 3.79
CA LYS A 66 -6.25 18.71 4.54
C LYS A 66 -5.35 18.80 5.78
N ALA A 67 -5.25 17.71 6.56
CA ALA A 67 -4.40 17.66 7.74
C ALA A 67 -2.89 17.72 7.40
N ALA A 68 -2.49 17.16 6.25
CA ALA A 68 -1.12 17.17 5.76
C ALA A 68 -0.72 18.46 5.02
N GLY A 69 -1.67 19.37 4.77
CA GLY A 69 -1.43 20.60 3.97
C GLY A 69 -1.25 20.35 2.48
N LEU A 70 -1.87 19.28 1.95
CA LEU A 70 -1.82 18.85 0.54
C LEU A 70 -3.08 19.24 -0.23
#